data_AF-A0A4Q3J4C8-F1
#
_entry.id   AF-A0A4Q3J4C8-F1
#
_cell.length_a   1.000
_cell.length_b   1.000
_cell.length_c   1.000
_cell.angle_alpha   90.00
_cell.angle_beta   90.00
_cell.angle_gamma   90.00
#
_symmetry.space_group_name_H-M   'P 1'
#
loop_
_entity.id
_entity.type
_entity.pdbx_description
1 polymer ?
#
loop_
_entity_poly.entity_id
_entity_poly.type
_entity_poly.pdbx_seq_one_letter_code
_entity_poly.pdbx_strand_id
1 'polypeptide(L)'
;MLLFPDGLRFLTLPWKAQWAEGDKRLRQIDEQGHAAAIDRLAGPAFLAEVRFTHEAYGKALGVSAPLPEAPATGTVGEPLVELRRALKRYAMQVIATADEDSADSVRAVERALAPIAEARAARPRPAGKDDAKKEPAPAG
;
A
#
# COMPACT_ATOMS: atom_id res chain seq x y z
N MET A 1 -9.27 36.22 10.42
CA MET A 1 -9.09 35.24 11.50
C MET A 1 -9.82 33.98 11.09
N LEU A 2 -9.12 32.87 10.82
CA LEU A 2 -9.80 31.60 10.50
C LEU A 2 -10.33 30.98 11.80
N LEU A 3 -11.63 30.69 11.84
CA LEU A 3 -12.31 30.10 13.00
C LEU A 3 -11.83 28.66 13.30
N PHE A 4 -11.28 27.97 12.30
CA PHE A 4 -10.72 26.62 12.42
C PHE A 4 -9.44 26.48 11.58
N PRO A 5 -8.29 26.96 12.08
CA PRO A 5 -7.05 26.98 11.30
C PRO A 5 -6.56 25.57 10.92
N ASP A 6 -6.81 24.58 11.78
CA ASP A 6 -6.42 23.19 11.54
C ASP A 6 -7.54 22.30 10.98
N GLY A 7 -8.80 22.74 11.02
CA GLY A 7 -9.96 22.06 10.44
C GLY A 7 -9.90 20.52 10.47
N LEU A 8 -9.77 19.93 9.27
CA LEU A 8 -9.72 18.49 9.04
C LEU A 8 -8.30 17.94 8.85
N ARG A 9 -7.25 18.68 9.23
CA ARG A 9 -5.86 18.25 9.07
C ARG A 9 -5.53 16.95 9.79
N PHE A 10 -6.27 16.60 10.85
CA PHE A 10 -6.08 15.31 11.52
C PHE A 10 -6.34 14.10 10.60
N LEU A 11 -7.05 14.29 9.49
CA LEU A 11 -7.26 13.25 8.47
C LEU A 11 -5.98 12.87 7.70
N THR A 12 -4.90 13.66 7.82
CA THR A 12 -3.61 13.36 7.20
C THR A 12 -2.64 12.65 8.16
N LEU A 13 -3.06 12.38 9.40
CA LEU A 13 -2.24 11.66 10.38
C LEU A 13 -2.18 10.16 10.05
N PRO A 14 -1.18 9.43 10.59
CA PRO A 14 -1.20 7.98 10.58
C PRO A 14 -2.52 7.44 11.15
N TRP A 15 -3.06 6.36 10.60
CA TRP A 15 -4.44 5.91 10.86
C TRP A 15 -4.81 5.80 12.35
N LYS A 16 -3.92 5.25 13.19
CA LYS A 16 -4.15 5.16 14.64
C LYS A 16 -4.22 6.55 15.32
N ALA A 17 -3.38 7.49 14.89
CA ALA A 17 -3.38 8.85 15.39
C ALA A 17 -4.60 9.64 14.89
N GLN A 18 -5.01 9.43 13.65
CA GLN A 18 -6.26 9.98 13.10
C GLN A 18 -7.47 9.52 13.92
N TRP A 19 -7.56 8.23 14.23
CA TRP A 19 -8.62 7.69 15.07
C TRP A 19 -8.60 8.31 16.47
N ALA A 20 -7.43 8.36 17.12
CA ALA A 20 -7.31 8.95 18.46
C ALA A 20 -7.73 10.43 18.52
N GLU A 21 -7.42 11.21 17.49
CA GLU A 21 -7.86 12.61 17.38
C GLU A 21 -9.37 12.74 17.16
N GLY A 22 -9.99 11.82 16.42
CA GLY A 22 -11.44 11.74 16.28
C GLY A 22 -12.13 11.39 17.61
N ASP A 23 -11.62 10.37 18.30
CA ASP A 23 -12.13 9.91 19.59
C ASP A 23 -12.05 11.02 20.65
N LYS A 24 -10.92 11.74 20.70
CA LYS A 24 -10.74 12.90 21.59
C LYS A 24 -11.80 13.99 21.35
N ARG A 25 -12.14 14.29 20.09
CA ARG A 25 -13.15 15.30 19.74
C ARG A 25 -14.55 14.85 20.14
N LEU A 26 -14.89 13.58 19.90
CA LEU A 26 -16.17 13.02 20.33
C LEU A 26 -16.32 13.07 21.86
N ARG A 27 -15.26 12.74 22.61
CA ARG A 27 -15.24 12.90 24.07
C ARG A 27 -15.41 14.36 24.51
N GLN A 28 -14.72 15.30 23.87
CA GLN A 28 -14.89 16.72 24.16
C GLN A 28 -16.31 17.23 23.90
N ILE A 29 -16.96 16.75 22.84
CA ILE A 29 -18.36 17.07 22.55
C ILE A 29 -19.27 16.62 23.70
N ASP A 30 -19.02 15.42 24.25
CA ASP A 30 -19.80 14.86 25.36
C ASP A 30 -19.52 15.58 26.68
N GLU A 31 -18.25 15.78 27.02
CA GLU A 31 -17.81 16.45 28.24
C GLU A 31 -18.28 17.91 28.33
N GLN A 32 -18.34 18.61 27.20
CA GLN A 32 -18.72 20.03 27.14
C GLN A 32 -20.20 20.24 26.82
N GLY A 33 -20.98 19.17 26.61
CA GLY A 33 -22.42 19.26 26.35
C GLY A 33 -22.78 19.85 24.98
N HIS A 34 -21.89 19.75 23.99
CA HIS A 34 -22.11 20.33 22.65
C HIS A 34 -23.06 19.53 21.77
N ALA A 35 -23.40 18.30 22.15
CA ALA A 35 -24.25 17.41 21.35
C ALA A 35 -25.58 18.08 20.95
N ALA A 36 -26.30 18.70 21.89
CA ALA A 36 -27.57 19.38 21.61
C ALA A 36 -27.40 20.64 20.72
N ALA A 37 -26.24 21.29 20.75
CA ALA A 37 -25.94 22.39 19.84
C ALA A 37 -25.67 21.87 18.43
N ILE A 38 -24.93 20.76 18.31
CA ILE A 38 -24.64 20.10 17.04
C ILE A 38 -25.93 19.56 16.41
N ASP A 39 -26.82 18.93 17.18
CA ASP A 39 -28.11 18.43 16.69
C ASP A 39 -28.98 19.57 16.15
N ARG A 40 -28.96 20.75 16.79
CA ARG A 40 -29.67 21.94 16.29
C ARG A 40 -29.07 22.52 15.01
N LEU A 41 -27.75 22.39 14.81
CA LEU A 41 -27.03 22.96 13.66
C LEU A 41 -27.05 22.04 12.43
N ALA A 42 -26.79 20.74 12.63
CA ALA A 42 -26.59 19.76 11.58
C ALA A 42 -27.69 18.69 11.50
N GLY A 43 -28.63 18.72 12.45
CA GLY A 43 -29.64 17.68 12.63
C GLY A 43 -29.12 16.49 13.46
N PRO A 44 -30.03 15.74 14.11
CA PRO A 44 -29.67 14.65 15.02
C PRO A 44 -29.00 13.46 14.30
N ALA A 45 -29.23 13.31 13.00
CA ALA A 45 -28.62 12.24 12.20
C ALA A 45 -27.11 12.43 12.03
N PHE A 46 -26.61 13.66 12.07
CA PHE A 46 -25.20 13.94 11.79
C PHE A 46 -24.28 13.34 12.86
N LEU A 47 -24.46 13.72 14.12
CA LEU A 47 -23.59 13.23 15.19
C LEU A 47 -23.75 11.72 15.40
N ALA A 48 -24.95 11.18 15.16
CA ALA A 48 -25.20 9.75 15.16
C ALA A 48 -24.36 9.02 14.09
N GLU A 49 -24.34 9.51 12.86
CA GLU A 49 -23.56 8.92 11.77
C GLU A 49 -22.05 9.04 12.01
N VAL A 50 -21.59 10.18 12.54
CA VAL A 50 -20.17 10.33 12.92
C VAL A 50 -19.76 9.30 13.97
N ARG A 51 -20.59 9.06 14.99
CA ARG A 51 -20.30 8.03 16.00
C ARG A 51 -20.29 6.64 15.39
N PHE A 52 -21.28 6.31 14.58
CA PHE A 52 -21.38 5.01 13.91
C PHE A 52 -20.16 4.71 13.03
N THR A 53 -19.79 5.66 12.16
CA THR A 53 -18.63 5.51 11.28
C THR A 53 -17.30 5.50 12.06
N HIS A 54 -17.19 6.27 13.14
CA HIS A 54 -15.99 6.28 13.99
C HIS A 54 -15.77 4.94 14.71
N GLU A 55 -16.85 4.30 15.17
CA GLU A 55 -16.81 2.96 15.76
C GLU A 55 -16.37 1.92 14.72
N ALA A 56 -16.98 1.93 13.52
CA ALA A 56 -16.60 1.06 12.42
C ALA A 56 -15.14 1.24 12.02
N TYR A 57 -14.65 2.49 11.99
CA TYR A 57 -13.26 2.79 11.69
C TYR A 57 -12.31 2.22 12.75
N GLY A 58 -12.65 2.34 14.05
CA GLY A 58 -11.87 1.75 15.13
C GLY A 58 -11.76 0.23 15.04
N LYS A 59 -12.84 -0.45 14.61
CA LYS A 59 -12.87 -1.91 14.40
C LYS A 59 -11.96 -2.30 13.25
N ALA A 60 -12.03 -1.57 12.14
CA ALA A 60 -11.18 -1.80 10.96
C ALA A 60 -9.68 -1.60 11.26
N LEU A 61 -9.32 -0.70 12.18
CA LEU A 61 -7.94 -0.47 12.58
C LEU A 61 -7.43 -1.41 13.68
N GLY A 62 -8.29 -2.26 14.24
CA GLY A 62 -7.94 -3.10 15.38
C GLY A 62 -7.77 -2.34 16.70
N VAL A 63 -8.31 -1.12 16.79
CA VAL A 63 -8.14 -0.23 17.95
C VAL A 63 -9.27 -0.40 18.96
N SER A 64 -10.52 -0.55 18.49
CA SER A 64 -11.70 -0.75 19.36
C SER A 64 -12.12 -2.22 19.49
N ALA A 65 -11.63 -3.10 18.62
CA ALA A 65 -11.80 -4.55 18.72
C ALA A 65 -10.58 -5.24 18.09
N PRO A 66 -10.16 -6.41 18.58
CA PRO A 66 -9.12 -7.19 17.91
C PRO A 66 -9.52 -7.47 16.46
N LEU A 67 -8.56 -7.29 15.54
CA LEU A 67 -8.75 -7.73 14.16
C LEU A 67 -8.96 -9.25 14.13
N PRO A 68 -9.92 -9.76 13.35
CA PRO A 68 -10.04 -11.19 13.15
C PRO A 68 -8.71 -11.72 12.64
N GLU A 69 -8.31 -12.88 13.16
CA GLU A 69 -7.09 -13.55 12.75
C GLU A 69 -7.15 -13.73 11.22
N ALA A 70 -6.19 -13.12 10.53
CA ALA A 70 -6.13 -13.24 9.08
C ALA A 70 -6.08 -14.74 8.76
N PRO A 71 -6.85 -15.22 7.77
CA PRO A 71 -6.71 -16.61 7.34
C PRO A 71 -5.22 -16.81 7.06
N ALA A 72 -4.67 -17.93 7.54
CA ALA A 72 -3.26 -18.26 7.34
C ALA A 72 -2.98 -18.38 5.84
N THR A 73 -2.74 -17.25 5.18
CA THR A 73 -2.12 -17.20 3.88
C THR A 73 -0.74 -17.77 4.14
N GLY A 74 -0.47 -18.99 3.69
CA GLY A 74 0.82 -19.65 3.90
C GLY A 74 1.95 -18.65 3.65
N THR A 75 2.90 -18.58 4.57
CA THR A 75 3.96 -17.59 4.50
C THR A 75 4.74 -17.82 3.20
N VAL A 76 4.73 -16.84 2.30
CA VAL A 76 5.47 -16.94 1.03
C VAL A 76 6.99 -16.95 1.26
N GLY A 77 7.42 -16.62 2.48
CA GLY A 77 8.84 -16.54 2.87
C GLY A 77 9.62 -17.83 2.63
N GLU A 78 9.12 -18.97 3.11
CA GLU A 78 9.81 -20.25 2.96
C GLU A 78 9.85 -20.75 1.50
N PRO A 79 8.72 -20.77 0.75
CA PRO A 79 8.75 -21.05 -0.67
C PRO A 79 9.67 -20.10 -1.47
N LEU A 80 9.75 -18.82 -1.09
CA LEU A 80 10.62 -17.85 -1.76
C LEU A 80 12.10 -18.11 -1.48
N VAL A 81 12.46 -18.57 -0.28
CA VAL A 81 13.82 -19.00 0.05
C VAL A 81 14.23 -20.20 -0.80
N GLU A 82 13.36 -21.21 -0.90
CA GLU A 82 13.63 -22.40 -1.71
C GLU A 82 13.69 -22.08 -3.21
N LEU A 83 12.80 -21.21 -3.71
CA LEU A 83 12.86 -20.72 -5.09
C LEU A 83 14.20 -20.03 -5.38
N ARG A 84 14.66 -19.14 -4.50
CA ARG A 84 15.96 -18.45 -4.65
C ARG A 84 17.12 -19.45 -4.67
N ARG A 85 17.04 -20.52 -3.87
CA ARG A 85 18.05 -21.58 -3.83
C ARG A 85 18.08 -22.38 -5.13
N ALA A 86 16.90 -22.76 -5.63
CA ALA A 86 16.76 -23.45 -6.91
C ALA A 86 17.29 -22.60 -8.08
N LEU A 87 16.95 -21.30 -8.11
CA LEU A 87 17.45 -20.37 -9.13
C LEU A 87 18.98 -20.26 -9.10
N LYS A 88 19.61 -20.19 -7.93
CA LYS A 88 21.09 -20.17 -7.82
C LYS A 88 21.73 -21.43 -8.38
N ARG A 89 21.18 -22.61 -8.07
CA ARG A 89 21.68 -23.90 -8.60
C ARG A 89 21.54 -23.96 -10.12
N TYR A 90 20.39 -23.55 -10.63
CA TYR A 90 20.12 -23.49 -12.06
C TYR A 90 21.11 -22.54 -12.77
N ALA A 91 21.32 -21.32 -12.25
CA ALA A 91 22.29 -20.38 -12.83
C ALA A 91 23.72 -20.96 -12.85
N MET A 92 24.13 -21.67 -11.80
CA MET A 92 25.44 -22.33 -11.75
C MET A 92 25.57 -23.42 -12.82
N GLN A 93 24.53 -24.22 -13.05
CA GLN A 93 24.53 -25.25 -14.10
C GLN A 93 24.62 -24.62 -15.49
N VAL A 94 23.85 -23.55 -15.75
CA VAL A 94 23.90 -22.84 -17.04
C VAL A 94 25.30 -22.29 -17.32
N ILE A 95 25.93 -21.67 -16.32
CA ILE A 95 27.31 -21.16 -16.44
C ILE A 95 28.29 -22.31 -16.69
N ALA A 96 28.15 -23.44 -15.97
CA ALA A 96 29.04 -24.58 -16.13
C ALA A 96 28.92 -25.27 -17.50
N THR A 97 27.77 -25.14 -18.17
CA THR A 97 27.55 -25.65 -19.53
C THR A 97 27.90 -24.66 -20.63
N ALA A 98 28.23 -23.42 -20.28
CA ALA A 98 28.58 -22.39 -21.25
C ALA A 98 30.03 -22.56 -21.69
N ASP A 99 30.21 -22.75 -22.99
CA ASP A 99 31.50 -22.67 -23.67
C ASP A 99 31.31 -21.65 -24.81
N GLU A 100 32.01 -20.52 -24.70
CA GLU A 100 31.86 -19.38 -25.60
C GLU A 100 32.41 -19.67 -27.01
N ASP A 101 33.35 -20.61 -27.11
CA ASP A 101 33.95 -21.03 -28.38
C ASP A 101 33.12 -22.10 -29.11
N SER A 102 32.06 -22.59 -28.47
CA SER A 102 31.16 -23.62 -29.01
C SER A 102 29.76 -23.05 -29.30
N ALA A 103 29.45 -22.92 -30.59
CA ALA A 103 28.12 -22.49 -31.04
C ALA A 103 26.98 -23.40 -30.54
N ASP A 104 27.26 -24.68 -30.30
CA ASP A 104 26.27 -25.62 -29.77
C ASP A 104 26.03 -25.40 -28.26
N SER A 105 27.07 -25.08 -27.51
CA SER A 105 26.98 -24.73 -26.09
C SER A 105 26.21 -23.42 -25.88
N VAL A 106 26.45 -22.41 -26.72
CA VAL A 106 25.69 -21.14 -26.71
C VAL A 106 24.20 -21.38 -26.99
N ARG A 107 23.86 -22.16 -28.02
CA ARG A 107 22.46 -22.50 -28.33
C ARG A 107 21.76 -23.27 -27.22
N ALA A 108 22.48 -24.14 -26.51
CA ALA A 108 21.93 -24.86 -25.36
C ALA A 108 21.62 -23.91 -24.19
N VAL A 109 22.49 -22.95 -23.91
CA VAL A 109 22.30 -21.91 -22.88
C VAL A 109 21.12 -21.00 -23.23
N GLU A 110 21.01 -20.54 -24.48
CA GLU A 110 19.89 -19.71 -24.93
C GLU A 110 18.54 -20.42 -24.77
N ARG A 111 18.48 -21.70 -25.16
CA ARG A 111 17.27 -22.52 -24.98
C ARG A 111 16.93 -22.69 -23.50
N ALA A 112 17.94 -22.88 -22.64
CA ALA A 112 17.71 -23.01 -21.21
C ALA A 112 17.09 -21.73 -20.63
N LEU A 113 17.60 -20.56 -21.03
CA LEU A 113 17.18 -19.26 -20.51
C LEU A 113 15.89 -18.71 -21.15
N ALA A 114 15.42 -19.30 -22.25
CA ALA A 114 14.25 -18.82 -23.00
C ALA A 114 12.99 -18.58 -22.14
N PRO A 115 12.58 -19.47 -21.21
CA PRO A 115 11.41 -19.23 -20.37
C PRO A 115 11.52 -17.99 -19.46
N ILE A 116 12.74 -17.67 -18.99
CA ILE A 116 13.01 -16.47 -18.18
C ILE A 116 12.94 -15.22 -19.06
N ALA A 117 13.44 -15.30 -20.30
CA ALA A 117 13.38 -14.23 -21.26
C ALA A 117 11.92 -13.89 -21.65
N GLU A 118 11.12 -14.91 -21.93
CA GLU A 118 9.69 -14.78 -22.23
C GLU A 118 8.92 -14.15 -21.05
N ALA A 119 9.15 -14.63 -19.83
CA ALA A 119 8.53 -14.08 -18.63
C ALA A 119 8.93 -12.61 -18.37
N ARG A 120 10.16 -12.22 -18.69
CA ARG A 120 10.60 -10.81 -18.63
C ARG A 120 9.91 -9.95 -19.69
N ALA A 121 9.75 -10.47 -20.91
CA ALA A 121 9.11 -9.76 -22.01
C ALA A 121 7.60 -9.57 -21.80
N ALA A 122 6.93 -10.56 -21.19
CA ALA A 122 5.50 -10.50 -20.85
C ALA A 122 5.19 -9.55 -19.68
N ARG A 123 6.20 -9.10 -18.92
CA ARG A 123 5.99 -8.18 -17.81
C ARG A 123 5.70 -6.77 -18.35
N PRO A 124 4.56 -6.15 -18.01
CA PRO A 124 4.28 -4.79 -18.44
C PRO A 124 5.37 -3.86 -17.90
N ARG A 125 5.98 -3.07 -18.79
CA ARG A 125 6.87 -1.99 -18.36
C ARG A 125 6.04 -1.01 -17.55
N PRO A 126 6.51 -0.56 -16.37
CA PRO A 126 5.89 0.57 -15.71
C PRO A 126 5.96 1.76 -16.66
N ALA A 127 4.80 2.32 -17.02
CA ALA A 127 4.74 3.60 -17.70
C ALA A 127 5.34 4.65 -16.77
N GLY A 128 6.46 5.27 -17.18
CA GLY A 128 6.94 6.50 -16.56
C GLY A 128 8.42 6.50 -16.20
N LYS A 129 9.22 7.10 -17.10
CA LYS A 129 10.25 8.10 -16.77
C LYS A 129 10.88 8.74 -18.02
N ASP A 130 10.11 9.06 -19.07
CA ASP A 130 10.65 9.83 -20.22
C ASP A 130 9.84 11.07 -20.63
N ASP A 131 8.64 11.32 -20.10
CA ASP A 131 7.83 12.50 -20.50
C ASP A 131 7.92 13.70 -19.53
N ALA A 132 8.88 13.70 -18.60
CA ALA A 132 9.12 14.83 -17.69
C ALA A 132 10.28 15.72 -18.17
N LYS A 133 10.28 16.11 -19.44
CA LYS A 133 11.07 17.27 -19.92
C LYS A 133 10.37 17.96 -21.09
N LYS A 134 9.20 18.52 -20.84
CA LYS A 134 8.72 19.69 -21.58
C LYS A 134 8.63 20.86 -20.59
N GLU A 135 9.73 21.58 -20.54
CA GLU A 135 9.89 22.86 -19.86
C GLU A 135 8.92 23.88 -20.51
N PRO A 136 8.08 24.60 -19.73
CA PRO A 136 7.21 25.62 -20.30
C PRO A 136 8.04 26.85 -20.70
N ALA A 137 7.91 27.27 -21.95
CA ALA A 137 8.52 28.51 -22.47
C ALA A 137 7.92 29.75 -21.76
N PRO A 138 8.71 30.82 -21.53
CA PRO A 138 8.24 32.03 -20.88
C PRO A 138 7.26 32.81 -21.78
N ALA A 139 6.18 33.31 -21.18
CA ALA A 139 5.22 34.20 -21.82
C ALA A 139 5.85 35.58 -22.05
N GLY A 140 5.71 36.09 -23.29
CA GLY A 140 5.90 37.51 -23.62
C GLY A 140 4.58 38.27 -23.59
#